data_AF-A0AAU2AS89-F1
#
_entry.id   AF-A0AAU2AS89-F1
#
_cell.length_a   1.000
_cell.length_b   1.000
_cell.length_c   1.000
_cell.angle_alpha   90.00
_cell.angle_beta   90.00
_cell.angle_gamma   90.00
#
_symmetry.space_group_name_H-M   'P 1'
#
loop_
_entity.id
_entity.type
_entity.pdbx_description
1 polymer ?
#
loop_
_entity_poly.entity_id
_entity_poly.type
_entity_poly.pdbx_seq_one_letter_code
_entity_poly.pdbx_strand_id
1 'polypeptide(L)'
;MRARIGRLEAYTQAAVRGETAKVESAGEGVRNHTLFASAAALGRLVAAGTLPEADATDALLGAGQRAGLGEAECRRTIAKGLARGGTGIGRAA
;
A
#
# COMPACT_ATOMS: atom_id res chain seq x y z
N MET A 1 -16.65 22.13 1.39
CA MET A 1 -16.21 20.80 0.90
C MET A 1 -14.70 20.67 0.71
N ARG A 2 -13.99 21.69 0.18
CA ARG A 2 -12.52 21.69 -0.04
C ARG A 2 -11.64 21.28 1.16
N ALA A 3 -11.93 21.73 2.37
CA ALA A 3 -11.12 21.42 3.55
C ALA A 3 -11.14 19.94 3.98
N ARG A 4 -12.22 19.21 3.66
CA ARG A 4 -12.32 17.77 3.96
C ARG A 4 -11.52 16.93 2.96
N ILE A 5 -11.48 17.36 1.69
CA ILE A 5 -10.69 16.72 0.63
C ILE A 5 -9.19 16.88 0.92
N GLY A 6 -8.74 18.10 1.25
CA GLY A 6 -7.32 18.33 1.59
C GLY A 6 -6.82 17.54 2.82
N ARG A 7 -7.68 17.29 3.82
CA ARG A 7 -7.31 16.41 4.96
C ARG A 7 -7.22 14.95 4.57
N LEU A 8 -8.07 14.48 3.66
CA LEU A 8 -8.02 13.11 3.14
C LEU A 8 -6.76 12.89 2.31
N GLU A 9 -6.38 13.85 1.47
CA GLU A 9 -5.14 13.80 0.70
C GLU A 9 -3.90 13.76 1.61
N ALA A 10 -3.82 14.64 2.61
CA ALA A 10 -2.71 14.65 3.56
C ALA A 10 -2.61 13.34 4.36
N TYR A 11 -3.77 12.79 4.76
CA TYR A 11 -3.84 11.48 5.43
C TYR A 11 -3.37 10.34 4.52
N THR A 12 -3.88 10.27 3.28
CA THR A 12 -3.45 9.27 2.29
C THR A 12 -1.94 9.34 2.09
N GLN A 13 -1.41 10.54 1.87
CA GLN A 13 0.02 10.76 1.65
C GLN A 13 0.87 10.34 2.86
N ALA A 14 0.40 10.63 4.08
CA ALA A 14 1.06 10.18 5.30
C ALA A 14 1.03 8.65 5.44
N ALA A 15 -0.10 8.01 5.09
CA ALA A 15 -0.22 6.56 5.10
C ALA A 15 0.72 5.90 4.09
N VAL A 16 0.77 6.39 2.84
CA VAL A 16 1.70 5.88 1.82
C VAL A 16 3.15 5.97 2.30
N ARG A 17 3.58 7.14 2.79
CA ARG A 17 4.95 7.33 3.31
C ARG A 17 5.27 6.41 4.49
N GLY A 18 4.32 6.24 5.40
CA GLY A 18 4.49 5.37 6.57
C GLY A 18 4.63 3.90 6.17
N GLU A 19 3.85 3.44 5.20
CA GLU A 19 3.92 2.07 4.70
C GLU A 19 5.19 1.81 3.87
N THR A 20 5.60 2.74 3.01
CA THR A 20 6.86 2.59 2.27
C THR A 20 8.08 2.52 3.20
N ALA A 21 8.14 3.37 4.23
CA ALA A 21 9.23 3.36 5.19
C ALA A 21 9.32 2.05 6.00
N LYS A 22 8.17 1.43 6.32
CA LYS A 22 8.14 0.11 6.96
C LYS A 22 8.71 -0.98 6.06
N VAL A 23 8.38 -0.95 4.76
CA VAL A 23 8.90 -1.91 3.78
C VAL A 23 10.40 -1.73 3.60
N GLU A 24 10.87 -0.49 3.46
CA GLU A 24 12.29 -0.17 3.28
C GLU A 24 13.14 -0.57 4.50
N SER A 25 12.62 -0.41 5.71
CA SER A 25 13.29 -0.80 6.95
C SER A 25 13.14 -2.28 7.32
N ALA A 26 12.40 -3.06 6.52
CA ALA A 26 12.17 -4.46 6.82
C ALA A 26 13.47 -5.29 6.70
N GLY A 27 13.81 -5.98 7.79
CA GLY A 27 14.94 -6.89 7.84
C GLY A 27 14.78 -8.08 6.88
N GLU A 28 15.89 -8.75 6.57
CA GLU A 28 15.89 -9.93 5.73
C GLU A 28 14.94 -11.02 6.27
N GLY A 29 14.27 -11.73 5.38
CA GLY A 29 13.25 -12.75 5.71
C GLY A 29 11.84 -12.19 5.97
N VAL A 30 11.69 -10.93 6.41
CA VAL A 30 10.35 -10.34 6.66
C VAL A 30 9.89 -9.36 5.59
N ARG A 31 10.76 -8.94 4.68
CA ARG A 31 10.48 -7.94 3.61
C ARG A 31 9.21 -8.22 2.82
N ASN A 32 9.04 -9.44 2.32
CA ASN A 32 7.87 -9.80 1.49
C ASN A 32 6.57 -9.77 2.31
N HIS A 33 6.63 -10.23 3.58
CA HIS A 33 5.49 -10.18 4.48
C HIS A 33 5.12 -8.73 4.84
N THR A 34 6.10 -7.88 5.13
CA THR A 34 5.88 -6.44 5.36
C THR A 34 5.30 -5.78 4.13
N LEU A 35 5.82 -6.07 2.93
CA LEU A 35 5.28 -5.57 1.67
C LEU A 35 3.81 -5.99 1.48
N PHE A 36 3.48 -7.25 1.77
CA PHE A 36 2.10 -7.73 1.70
C PHE A 36 1.18 -6.98 2.68
N ALA A 37 1.62 -6.83 3.93
CA ALA A 37 0.85 -6.14 4.97
C ALA A 37 0.62 -4.66 4.63
N SER A 38 1.66 -3.99 4.13
CA SER A 38 1.59 -2.61 3.66
C SER A 38 0.68 -2.47 2.44
N ALA A 39 0.75 -3.38 1.47
CA ALA A 39 -0.17 -3.43 0.35
C ALA A 39 -1.63 -3.65 0.81
N ALA A 40 -1.88 -4.52 1.79
CA ALA A 40 -3.22 -4.70 2.35
C ALA A 40 -3.73 -3.47 3.11
N ALA A 41 -2.85 -2.69 3.72
CA ALA A 41 -3.20 -1.43 4.36
C ALA A 41 -3.59 -0.37 3.32
N LEU A 42 -2.77 -0.17 2.30
CA LEU A 42 -3.06 0.77 1.21
C LEU A 42 -4.26 0.33 0.37
N GLY A 43 -4.51 -0.98 0.23
CA GLY A 43 -5.68 -1.52 -0.47
C GLY A 43 -7.01 -1.04 0.10
N ARG A 44 -7.08 -0.75 1.41
CA ARG A 44 -8.27 -0.13 2.03
C ARG A 44 -8.48 1.32 1.57
N LEU A 45 -7.39 2.08 1.37
CA LEU A 45 -7.45 3.46 0.87
C LEU A 45 -7.80 3.51 -0.61
N VAL A 46 -7.26 2.56 -1.39
CA VAL A 46 -7.61 2.39 -2.81
C VAL A 46 -9.09 2.10 -2.95
N ALA A 47 -9.60 1.16 -2.16
CA ALA A 47 -10.99 0.77 -2.25
C ALA A 47 -11.94 1.85 -1.65
N ALA A 48 -11.45 2.70 -0.75
CA ALA A 48 -12.15 3.92 -0.33
C ALA A 48 -12.09 5.07 -1.36
N GLY A 49 -11.37 4.91 -2.47
CA GLY A 49 -11.22 5.91 -3.53
C GLY A 49 -10.32 7.10 -3.17
N THR A 50 -9.58 7.03 -2.07
CA THR A 50 -8.72 8.12 -1.61
C THR A 50 -7.26 7.99 -2.05
N LEU A 51 -6.92 6.89 -2.73
CA LEU A 51 -5.59 6.58 -3.28
C LEU A 51 -5.75 5.83 -4.61
N PRO A 52 -5.10 6.26 -5.71
CA PRO A 52 -5.08 5.46 -6.93
C PRO A 52 -4.27 4.18 -6.74
N GLU A 53 -4.75 3.06 -7.30
CA GLU A 53 -4.05 1.76 -7.21
C GLU A 53 -2.65 1.80 -7.82
N ALA A 54 -2.50 2.55 -8.92
CA ALA A 54 -1.22 2.74 -9.59
C ALA A 54 -0.19 3.44 -8.69
N ASP A 55 -0.59 4.50 -7.99
CA ASP A 55 0.28 5.22 -7.05
C ASP A 55 0.67 4.35 -5.85
N ALA A 56 -0.27 3.58 -5.31
CA ALA A 56 0.02 2.61 -4.25
C ALA A 56 1.03 1.56 -4.72
N THR A 57 0.88 1.09 -5.96
CA THR A 57 1.74 0.07 -6.56
C THR A 57 3.15 0.60 -6.79
N ASP A 58 3.29 1.78 -7.39
CA ASP A 58 4.59 2.39 -7.68
C ASP A 58 5.38 2.67 -6.39
N ALA A 59 4.72 3.26 -5.40
CA ALA A 59 5.33 3.57 -4.10
C ALA A 59 5.84 2.31 -3.39
N LEU A 60 5.03 1.24 -3.34
CA LEU A 60 5.41 -0.02 -2.71
C LEU A 60 6.46 -0.79 -3.52
N LEU A 61 6.44 -0.68 -4.85
CA LEU A 61 7.43 -1.31 -5.71
C LEU A 61 8.81 -0.73 -5.47
N GLY A 62 8.92 0.61 -5.45
CA GLY A 62 10.18 1.29 -5.13
C GLY A 62 10.70 0.95 -3.73
N ALA A 63 9.81 0.89 -2.73
CA ALA A 63 10.16 0.49 -1.38
C ALA A 63 10.66 -0.96 -1.30
N GLY A 64 9.97 -1.90 -1.97
CA GLY A 64 10.36 -3.29 -2.02
C GLY A 64 11.70 -3.51 -2.73
N GLN A 65 11.96 -2.79 -3.81
CA GLN A 65 13.24 -2.83 -4.52
C GLN A 65 14.40 -2.30 -3.65
N ARG A 66 14.19 -1.20 -2.90
CA ARG A 66 15.18 -0.69 -1.94
C ARG A 66 15.43 -1.65 -0.78
N ALA A 67 14.41 -2.39 -0.36
CA ALA A 67 14.56 -3.48 0.60
C ALA A 67 15.33 -4.68 0.01
N GLY A 68 15.56 -4.74 -1.31
CA GLY A 68 16.28 -5.82 -1.99
C GLY A 68 15.39 -6.96 -2.49
N LEU A 69 14.08 -6.75 -2.63
CA LEU A 69 13.17 -7.72 -3.24
C LEU A 69 13.20 -7.60 -4.78
N GLY A 70 12.97 -8.72 -5.47
CA GLY A 70 12.83 -8.74 -6.92
C GLY A 70 11.55 -8.05 -7.39
N GLU A 71 11.63 -7.30 -8.49
CA GLU A 71 10.51 -6.53 -9.04
C GLU A 71 9.25 -7.38 -9.31
N ALA A 72 9.42 -8.55 -9.94
CA ALA A 72 8.32 -9.46 -10.25
C ALA A 72 7.64 -10.02 -8.99
N GLU A 73 8.43 -10.33 -7.95
CA GLU A 73 7.90 -10.78 -6.66
C GLU A 73 7.14 -9.67 -5.96
N CYS A 74 7.69 -8.45 -5.96
CA CYS A 74 7.03 -7.27 -5.43
C CYS A 74 5.67 -7.05 -6.08
N ARG A 75 5.59 -7.00 -7.41
CA ARG A 75 4.32 -6.79 -8.12
C ARG A 75 3.27 -7.83 -7.77
N ARG A 76 3.65 -9.11 -7.72
CA ARG A 76 2.73 -10.19 -7.31
C ARG A 76 2.25 -10.04 -5.87
N THR A 77 3.14 -9.68 -4.95
CA THR A 77 2.80 -9.48 -3.54
C THR A 77 1.91 -8.25 -3.34
N ILE A 78 2.23 -7.15 -4.01
CA ILE A 78 1.45 -5.90 -3.99
C ILE A 78 0.04 -6.15 -4.50
N ALA A 79 -0.12 -6.75 -5.68
CA ALA A 79 -1.43 -7.04 -6.25
C ALA A 79 -2.31 -7.89 -5.30
N LYS A 80 -1.73 -8.94 -4.69
CA LYS A 80 -2.43 -9.76 -3.70
C LYS A 80 -2.82 -8.98 -2.45
N GLY A 81 -1.91 -8.13 -1.95
CA GLY A 81 -2.18 -7.30 -0.77
C GLY A 81 -3.27 -6.27 -1.03
N LEU A 82 -3.19 -5.53 -2.13
CA LEU A 82 -4.19 -4.53 -2.52
C LEU A 82 -5.58 -5.16 -2.66
N ALA A 83 -5.67 -6.30 -3.37
CA ALA A 83 -6.92 -7.07 -3.47
C ALA A 83 -7.45 -7.46 -2.09
N ARG A 84 -6.58 -8.00 -1.20
CA ARG A 84 -6.96 -8.41 0.15
C ARG A 84 -7.48 -7.25 1.02
N GLY A 85 -6.92 -6.05 0.85
CA GLY A 85 -7.35 -4.83 1.51
C GLY A 85 -8.68 -4.31 0.97
N GLY A 86 -8.90 -4.42 -0.33
CA GLY A 86 -10.11 -3.97 -1.02
C GLY A 86 -11.33 -4.88 -0.80
N THR A 87 -11.15 -6.19 -0.63
CA THR A 87 -12.29 -7.10 -0.37
C THR A 87 -12.96 -6.85 0.98
N GLY A 88 -12.26 -6.24 1.94
CA GLY A 88 -12.79 -5.99 3.30
C GLY A 88 -13.90 -4.95 3.39
N ILE A 89 -14.09 -4.12 2.36
CA ILE A 89 -15.16 -3.10 2.33
C ILE A 89 -16.40 -3.53 1.55
N GLY A 90 -16.45 -4.79 1.09
CA GLY A 90 -17.62 -5.40 0.49
C GLY A 90 -18.24 -6.46 1.40
N ARG A 91 -19.01 -6.05 2.41
CA ARG A 91 -20.15 -6.80 2.99
C ARG A 91 -20.94 -5.93 3.98
N ALA A 92 -21.71 -5.01 3.39
CA ALA A 92 -22.97 -4.54 3.95
C ALA A 92 -23.98 -4.66 2.81
N ALA A 93 -24.57 -5.84 2.69
CA ALA A 93 -25.75 -6.15 1.90
C ALA A 93 -26.70 -6.94 2.79
#